data_AF-A0A3M1YA65-F1
#
_entry.id   AF-A0A3M1YA65-F1
#
_cell.length_a   1.000
_cell.length_b   1.000
_cell.length_c   1.000
_cell.angle_alpha   90.00
_cell.angle_beta   90.00
_cell.angle_gamma   90.00
#
_symmetry.space_group_name_H-M   'P 1'
#
loop_
_entity.id
_entity.type
_entity.pdbx_description
1 polymer ?
#
loop_
_entity_poly.entity_id
_entity_poly.type
_entity_poly.pdbx_seq_one_letter_code
_entity_poly.pdbx_strand_id
1 'polypeptide(L)' 'VYLATGLTRGAAAPEHTEDLRLCKMPLEAVFAEVEAGRITDSMTVAATYKLMMLRAQGGP' A
#
# COMPACT_ATOMS: atom_id res chain seq x y z
N VAL A 1 -9.34 1.20 5.97
CA VAL A 1 -8.14 1.60 5.18
C VAL A 1 -7.90 3.10 5.33
N TYR A 2 -6.73 3.46 5.84
CA TYR A 2 -6.28 4.85 6.05
C TYR A 2 -5.13 5.20 5.10
N LEU A 3 -4.95 6.49 4.80
CA LEU A 3 -3.81 7.02 4.05
C LEU A 3 -2.91 7.79 5.02
N ALA A 4 -1.71 7.28 5.29
CA ALA A 4 -0.74 7.95 6.14
C ALA A 4 0.21 8.82 5.29
N THR A 5 0.33 10.09 5.64
CA THR A 5 1.19 11.09 4.97
C THR A 5 2.04 11.83 6.00
N GLY A 6 3.08 12.54 5.56
CA GLY A 6 3.98 13.25 6.49
C GLY A 6 4.84 12.29 7.32
N LEU A 7 5.24 11.16 6.73
CA LEU A 7 5.96 10.09 7.41
C LEU A 7 7.40 10.52 7.75
N THR A 8 7.83 10.19 8.97
CA THR A 8 9.24 10.21 9.39
C THR A 8 9.72 8.77 9.60
N ARG A 9 11.00 8.51 9.34
CA ARG A 9 11.56 7.16 9.48
C ARG A 9 11.90 6.89 10.95
N GLY A 10 11.25 5.89 11.54
CA GLY A 10 11.59 5.33 12.85
C GLY A 10 12.38 4.02 12.76
N ALA A 11 12.78 3.49 13.92
CA ALA A 11 13.30 2.13 14.02
C ALA A 11 12.15 1.11 13.92
N ALA A 12 12.34 0.05 13.14
CA ALA A 12 11.39 -1.06 13.09
C ALA A 12 11.45 -1.85 14.41
N ALA A 13 10.30 -2.23 14.95
CA ALA A 13 10.18 -3.02 16.17
C ALA A 13 9.08 -4.10 16.00
N PRO A 14 9.25 -5.06 15.06
CA PRO A 14 8.33 -6.18 14.90
C PRO A 14 8.34 -7.12 16.10
N GLU A 15 7.28 -7.88 16.29
CA GLU A 15 7.24 -8.96 17.29
C GLU A 15 8.13 -10.14 16.87
N HIS A 16 8.50 -11.01 17.82
CA HIS A 16 9.37 -12.16 17.57
C HIS A 16 8.82 -13.18 16.55
N THR A 17 7.50 -13.17 16.32
CA THR A 17 6.80 -14.03 15.37
C THR A 17 6.64 -13.40 13.99
N GLU A 18 7.04 -12.14 13.81
CA GLU A 18 6.84 -11.38 12.59
C GLU A 18 8.13 -11.31 11.75
N ASP A 19 8.09 -11.79 10.51
CA ASP A 19 9.13 -11.56 9.49
C ASP A 19 8.60 -10.53 8.47
N LEU A 20 8.84 -9.25 8.75
CA LEU A 20 8.38 -8.15 7.91
C LEU A 20 9.52 -7.57 7.08
N ARG A 21 9.24 -7.35 5.78
CA ARG A 21 10.14 -6.67 4.85
C ARG A 21 9.48 -5.42 4.30
N LEU A 22 10.26 -4.34 4.22
CA LEU A 22 9.80 -3.08 3.63
C LEU A 22 9.90 -3.15 2.10
N CYS A 23 8.78 -2.86 1.43
CA CYS A 23 8.73 -2.65 -0.01
C CYS A 23 8.26 -1.22 -0.29
N LYS A 24 9.04 -0.46 -1.06
CA LYS A 24 8.63 0.84 -1.59
C LYS A 24 8.41 0.68 -3.08
N MET A 25 7.20 0.96 -3.53
CA MET A 25 6.77 0.77 -4.92
C MET A 25 5.96 1.97 -5.38
N PRO A 26 6.08 2.41 -6.65
CA PRO A 26 5.14 3.38 -7.23
C PRO A 26 3.71 2.88 -7.15
N LEU A 27 2.75 3.79 -6.98
CA LEU A 27 1.34 3.42 -6.84
C LEU A 27 0.82 2.68 -8.08
N GLU A 28 1.24 3.13 -9.26
CA GLU A 28 0.86 2.55 -10.56
C GLU A 28 1.38 1.12 -10.71
N ALA A 29 2.54 0.81 -10.13
CA ALA A 29 3.08 -0.54 -10.11
C ALA A 29 2.26 -1.43 -9.17
N VAL A 30 1.89 -0.97 -7.97
CA VAL A 30 0.97 -1.71 -7.07
C VAL A 30 -0.36 -2.00 -7.77
N PHE A 31 -0.92 -1.00 -8.45
CA PHE A 31 -2.15 -1.14 -9.22
C PHE A 31 -2.01 -2.20 -10.32
N ALA A 32 -0.93 -2.19 -11.09
CA ALA A 32 -0.68 -3.20 -12.11
C ALA A 32 -0.56 -4.63 -11.54
N GLU A 33 0.07 -4.79 -10.37
CA GLU A 33 0.17 -6.09 -9.68
C GLU A 33 -1.20 -6.60 -9.19
N VAL A 34 -2.08 -5.70 -8.73
CA VAL A 34 -3.47 -6.01 -8.36
C VAL A 34 -4.28 -6.42 -9.59
N GLU A 35 -4.24 -5.64 -10.67
CA GLU A 35 -4.95 -5.94 -11.93
C GLU A 35 -4.47 -7.27 -12.55
N ALA A 36 -3.20 -7.61 -12.39
CA ALA A 36 -2.64 -8.87 -12.84
C ALA A 36 -2.94 -10.06 -11.90
N GLY A 37 -3.66 -9.85 -10.80
CA GLY A 37 -3.98 -10.89 -9.82
C GLY A 37 -2.78 -11.42 -9.03
N ARG A 38 -1.65 -10.69 -9.00
CA ARG A 38 -0.45 -11.06 -8.22
C ARG A 38 -0.55 -10.61 -6.77
N ILE A 39 -1.24 -9.49 -6.51
CA ILE A 39 -1.64 -9.08 -5.17
C ILE A 39 -3.12 -9.41 -4.98
N THR A 40 -3.40 -10.40 -4.14
CA THR A 40 -4.74 -10.97 -3.97
C THR A 40 -5.37 -10.73 -2.59
N ASP A 41 -4.60 -10.21 -1.64
CA ASP A 41 -5.12 -9.85 -0.32
C ASP A 41 -6.24 -8.80 -0.46
N SER A 42 -7.43 -9.11 0.05
CA SER A 42 -8.65 -8.33 -0.20
C SER A 42 -8.56 -6.91 0.34
N MET A 43 -7.88 -6.71 1.47
CA MET A 43 -7.66 -5.38 2.03
C MET A 43 -6.70 -4.55 1.18
N THR A 44 -5.63 -5.17 0.67
CA THR A 44 -4.65 -4.52 -0.20
C THR A 44 -5.27 -4.14 -1.55
N VAL A 45 -6.08 -5.02 -2.13
CA VAL A 45 -6.83 -4.77 -3.37
C VAL A 45 -7.77 -3.57 -3.17
N ALA A 46 -8.61 -3.60 -2.13
CA ALA A 46 -9.55 -2.51 -1.84
C ALA A 46 -8.83 -1.17 -1.54
N ALA A 47 -7.72 -1.22 -0.82
CA ALA A 47 -6.91 -0.04 -0.52
C ALA A 47 -6.31 0.59 -1.79
N THR A 48 -5.81 -0.24 -2.70
CA THR A 48 -5.20 0.20 -3.96
C THR A 48 -6.23 0.90 -4.84
N TYR A 49 -7.41 0.30 -5.06
CA TYR A 49 -8.49 0.96 -5.81
C TYR A 49 -8.98 2.25 -5.16
N LYS A 50 -9.16 2.26 -3.82
CA LYS A 50 -9.55 3.48 -3.09
C LYS A 50 -8.55 4.63 -3.33
N LEU A 51 -7.25 4.34 -3.29
CA LEU A 51 -6.22 5.36 -3.50
C LEU A 51 -6.15 5.83 -4.96
N MET A 52 -6.33 4.93 -5.93
CA MET A 52 -6.44 5.30 -7.35
C MET A 52 -7.66 6.20 -7.62
N MET A 53 -8.82 5.88 -7.03
CA MET A 53 -10.01 6.73 -7.13
C MET A 53 -9.79 8.11 -6.51
N LEU A 54 -9.14 8.16 -5.35
CA LEU A 54 -8.81 9.43 -4.69
C LEU A 54 -7.89 10.28 -5.57
N ARG A 55 -6.86 9.69 -6.17
CA ARG A 55 -5.97 10.35 -7.14
C ARG A 55 -6.74 10.90 -8.35
N ALA A 56 -7.64 10.09 -8.93
CA ALA A 56 -8.45 10.50 -10.07
C ALA A 56 -9.38 11.68 -9.76
N GLN A 57 -9.78 11.84 -8.49
CA GLN A 57 -10.59 12.95 -7.99
C GLN A 57 -9.75 14.18 -7.57
N GLY A 58 -8.44 14.19 -7.85
CA GLY A 58 -7.53 15.27 -7.48
C GLY A 58 -7.04 15.24 -6.04
N GLY A 59 -7.22 14.09 -5.36
CA GLY A 59 -6.69 13.86 -4.03
C GLY A 59 -5.15 13.71 -3.99
N PRO A 60 -4.58 13.67 -2.78
CA PRO A 60 -3.14 13.78 -2.53
C PRO A 60 -2.30 12.69 -3.16
#